data_AF-A0AA42NQN2-F1
#
_entry.id   AF-A0AA42NQN2-F1
#
_cell.length_a   1.000
_cell.length_b   1.000
_cell.length_c   1.000
_cell.angle_alpha   90.00
_cell.angle_beta   90.00
_cell.angle_gamma   90.00
#
_symmetry.space_group_name_H-M   'P 1'
#
loop_
_entity.id
_entity.type
_entity.pdbx_description
1 polymer ?
#
loop_
_entity_poly.entity_id
_entity_poly.type
_entity_poly.pdbx_seq_one_letter_code
_entity_poly.pdbx_strand_id
1 'polypeptide(L)'
;MEKWLYLLCLSVGFGLGYLVADFRHLPTIPSKPVPTVVKSDQHSPEITDVDDLTAFTVRQLVNNKAQPLSTLSGQQQRQISQILANTPEQQVSDYLKKAFPRQDFSMIRDKKVFAQRALEELGSQNDDQVLAGRLVLALTPVMPQSSEDLRQVHHFQNIFAHFDTLGKFPADQQVFIRWLNRDTGEILVFTPRNISQDSSQNWISTVPTNGWQKGNYDVKVYQMSDQLTPIAQASYHIAEVLN
;
A
#
# COMPACT_ATOMS: atom_id res chain seq x y z
N MET A 1 -20.42 5.58 12.96
CA MET A 1 -19.81 4.46 12.21
C MET A 1 -19.05 4.92 10.97
N GLU A 2 -19.71 5.51 9.95
CA GLU A 2 -19.12 5.77 8.61
C GLU A 2 -17.69 6.34 8.59
N LYS A 3 -17.39 7.37 9.41
CA LYS A 3 -16.09 8.08 9.42
C LYS A 3 -14.87 7.17 9.61
N TRP A 4 -15.01 6.03 10.30
CA TRP A 4 -13.87 5.16 10.63
C TRP A 4 -13.44 4.29 9.44
N LEU A 5 -14.38 3.92 8.57
CA LEU A 5 -14.08 3.07 7.42
C LEU A 5 -13.59 3.90 6.21
N TYR A 6 -13.87 5.21 6.20
CA TYR A 6 -13.13 6.19 5.39
C TYR A 6 -11.64 6.25 5.77
N LEU A 7 -11.27 6.14 7.05
CA LEU A 7 -9.86 6.10 7.47
C LEU A 7 -9.15 4.80 7.09
N LEU A 8 -9.88 3.68 6.99
CA LEU A 8 -9.35 2.46 6.37
C LEU A 8 -9.07 2.65 4.87
N CYS A 9 -9.99 3.28 4.15
CA CYS A 9 -9.78 3.64 2.75
C CYS A 9 -8.68 4.69 2.55
N LEU A 10 -8.39 5.53 3.55
CA LEU A 10 -7.26 6.45 3.49
C LEU A 10 -5.92 5.74 3.75
N SER A 11 -5.86 4.80 4.69
CA SER A 11 -4.63 4.02 4.94
C SER A 11 -4.30 3.06 3.79
N VAL A 12 -5.30 2.55 3.06
CA VAL A 12 -5.11 1.70 1.87
C VAL A 12 -5.04 2.49 0.55
N GLY A 13 -5.72 3.63 0.44
CA GLY A 13 -5.91 4.37 -0.81
C GLY A 13 -5.36 5.81 -0.87
N PHE A 14 -4.76 6.34 0.20
CA PHE A 14 -4.21 7.72 0.23
C PHE A 14 -2.68 7.79 0.33
N GLY A 15 -2.00 6.65 0.49
CA GLY A 15 -0.54 6.58 0.32
C GLY A 15 -0.09 6.58 -1.15
N LEU A 16 -0.97 6.21 -2.09
CA LEU A 16 -0.59 5.81 -3.44
C LEU A 16 -1.52 6.40 -4.53
N GLY A 17 -1.09 7.49 -5.17
CA GLY A 17 -1.51 7.79 -6.54
C GLY A 17 -2.07 9.19 -6.88
N TYR A 18 -2.18 10.15 -5.95
CA TYR A 18 -2.76 11.48 -6.25
C TYR A 18 -1.78 12.67 -6.33
N LEU A 19 -0.46 12.48 -6.13
CA LEU A 19 0.51 13.60 -6.09
C LEU A 19 1.77 13.42 -6.96
N VAL A 20 1.71 12.64 -8.04
CA VAL A 20 2.76 12.63 -9.10
C VAL A 20 2.16 12.82 -10.50
N ALA A 21 1.23 13.75 -10.61
CA ALA A 21 0.81 14.39 -11.86
C ALA A 21 0.19 15.77 -11.53
N ASP A 22 0.29 16.71 -12.48
CA ASP A 22 -0.52 17.93 -12.56
C ASP A 22 -0.42 18.97 -11.42
N PHE A 23 0.76 19.12 -10.78
CA PHE A 23 1.13 20.35 -10.06
C PHE A 23 2.22 21.15 -10.81
N ARG A 24 1.90 21.51 -12.05
CA ARG A 24 2.49 22.67 -12.73
C ARG A 24 1.34 23.51 -13.28
N HIS A 25 1.45 24.84 -13.12
CA HIS A 25 0.48 25.88 -13.48
C HIS A 25 -0.63 26.22 -12.46
N LEU A 26 -0.88 27.55 -12.37
CA LEU A 26 -1.97 28.29 -11.72
C LEU A 26 -1.87 28.56 -10.19
N PRO A 27 -2.41 29.71 -9.70
CA PRO A 27 -1.57 30.58 -8.86
C PRO A 27 -2.09 30.92 -7.44
N THR A 28 -1.18 31.50 -6.64
CA THR A 28 -1.35 31.91 -5.24
C THR A 28 -2.12 33.23 -5.04
N ILE A 29 -3.17 33.22 -4.21
CA ILE A 29 -3.66 34.39 -3.44
C ILE A 29 -4.31 33.90 -2.10
N PRO A 30 -4.62 34.76 -1.08
CA PRO A 30 -4.01 34.53 0.24
C PRO A 30 -4.97 34.34 1.44
N SER A 31 -4.37 34.05 2.60
CA SER A 31 -5.00 33.75 3.90
C SER A 31 -5.51 34.97 4.71
N LYS A 32 -6.56 34.77 5.53
CA LYS A 32 -6.75 35.36 6.90
C LYS A 32 -7.83 34.57 7.71
N PRO A 33 -7.98 34.75 9.04
CA PRO A 33 -8.34 33.63 9.95
C PRO A 33 -9.68 33.71 10.72
N VAL A 34 -9.85 32.72 11.61
CA VAL A 34 -10.97 32.30 12.48
C VAL A 34 -11.18 33.17 13.75
N PRO A 35 -12.42 33.24 14.30
CA PRO A 35 -12.70 33.47 15.74
C PRO A 35 -13.43 32.29 16.44
N THR A 36 -13.54 32.32 17.78
CA THR A 36 -13.52 31.12 18.66
C THR A 36 -14.65 31.12 19.75
N VAL A 37 -14.66 30.09 20.64
CA VAL A 37 -15.23 30.02 22.03
C VAL A 37 -16.75 29.64 22.19
N VAL A 38 -17.24 28.85 23.18
CA VAL A 38 -16.70 27.73 24.03
C VAL A 38 -17.84 27.07 24.89
N LYS A 39 -17.65 25.82 25.41
CA LYS A 39 -18.40 25.13 26.54
C LYS A 39 -19.87 24.71 26.27
N SER A 40 -20.58 23.80 26.98
CA SER A 40 -20.39 22.81 28.10
C SER A 40 -21.71 21.98 28.23
N ASP A 41 -21.94 20.85 28.94
CA ASP A 41 -21.16 19.80 29.65
C ASP A 41 -22.06 18.58 30.03
N GLN A 42 -21.50 17.45 30.54
CA GLN A 42 -22.15 16.38 31.37
C GLN A 42 -23.30 15.50 30.76
N HIS A 43 -23.58 14.23 31.17
CA HIS A 43 -22.92 13.21 32.02
C HIS A 43 -23.59 11.81 31.87
N SER A 44 -22.83 10.72 31.61
CA SER A 44 -23.11 9.29 32.00
C SER A 44 -22.02 8.33 31.49
N PRO A 45 -21.81 7.13 32.10
CA PRO A 45 -20.73 6.22 31.72
C PRO A 45 -21.11 5.22 30.62
N GLU A 46 -20.49 5.35 29.45
CA GLU A 46 -20.48 4.36 28.37
C GLU A 46 -19.03 4.07 27.94
N ILE A 47 -18.75 2.90 27.36
CA ILE A 47 -17.41 2.28 27.34
C ILE A 47 -16.38 3.10 26.55
N THR A 48 -15.52 3.83 27.28
CA THR A 48 -14.44 4.69 26.75
C THR A 48 -13.18 3.90 26.38
N ASP A 49 -13.29 3.04 25.36
CA ASP A 49 -12.15 2.35 24.72
C ASP A 49 -12.15 2.49 23.17
N VAL A 50 -12.99 3.40 22.65
CA VAL A 50 -13.10 3.71 21.21
C VAL A 50 -12.53 5.08 20.82
N ASP A 51 -12.31 6.00 21.75
CA ASP A 51 -11.80 7.35 21.44
C ASP A 51 -10.26 7.44 21.39
N ASP A 52 -9.52 6.53 22.03
CA ASP A 52 -8.05 6.61 22.04
C ASP A 52 -7.44 6.16 20.71
N LEU A 53 -8.02 5.12 20.09
CA LEU A 53 -7.68 4.68 18.73
C LEU A 53 -8.00 5.73 17.66
N THR A 54 -9.05 6.52 17.86
CA THR A 54 -9.42 7.59 16.93
C THR A 54 -8.52 8.80 17.12
N ALA A 55 -8.21 9.17 18.36
CA ALA A 55 -7.21 10.18 18.68
C ALA A 55 -5.82 9.83 18.12
N PHE A 56 -5.37 8.57 18.26
CA PHE A 56 -4.10 8.09 17.72
C PHE A 56 -4.05 8.19 16.19
N THR A 57 -5.03 7.58 15.51
CA THR A 57 -5.08 7.50 14.03
C THR A 57 -5.22 8.90 13.40
N VAL A 58 -6.04 9.78 13.99
CA VAL A 58 -6.22 11.15 13.49
C VAL A 58 -4.98 12.02 13.76
N ARG A 59 -4.31 11.87 14.92
CA ARG A 59 -3.07 12.61 15.20
C ARG A 59 -1.93 12.24 14.26
N GLN A 60 -1.79 10.97 13.87
CA GLN A 60 -0.79 10.60 12.86
C GLN A 60 -1.16 11.09 11.45
N LEU A 61 -2.43 11.03 11.03
CA LEU A 61 -2.80 11.35 9.64
C LEU A 61 -3.05 12.83 9.34
N VAL A 62 -3.51 13.64 10.32
CA VAL A 62 -3.85 15.06 10.08
C VAL A 62 -2.65 15.99 10.28
N ASN A 63 -1.70 15.64 11.16
CA ASN A 63 -0.51 16.47 11.41
C ASN A 63 0.66 16.18 10.46
N ASN A 64 0.77 14.96 9.92
CA ASN A 64 1.93 14.55 9.13
C ASN A 64 1.71 14.71 7.62
N LYS A 65 2.04 15.89 7.10
CA LYS A 65 2.53 15.96 5.72
C LYS A 65 3.91 15.29 5.69
N ALA A 66 4.04 14.20 4.93
CA ALA A 66 5.25 13.40 4.74
C ALA A 66 5.79 12.62 5.97
N GLN A 67 4.96 11.79 6.61
CA GLN A 67 5.45 10.57 7.27
C GLN A 67 5.20 9.34 6.37
N PRO A 68 6.09 8.33 6.41
CA PRO A 68 5.93 7.11 5.62
C PRO A 68 4.78 6.24 6.16
N LEU A 69 4.12 5.51 5.26
CA LEU A 69 3.15 4.48 5.65
C LEU A 69 3.89 3.31 6.30
N SER A 70 3.33 2.75 7.37
CA SER A 70 3.94 1.63 8.11
C SER A 70 2.95 0.50 8.37
N THR A 71 3.47 -0.71 8.59
CA THR A 71 2.70 -1.90 8.94
C THR A 71 1.88 -1.69 10.21
N LEU A 72 0.62 -2.14 10.18
CA LEU A 72 -0.29 -2.10 11.32
C LEU A 72 0.24 -2.94 12.49
N SER A 73 0.03 -2.47 13.72
CA SER A 73 0.26 -3.31 14.90
C SER A 73 -0.73 -4.49 14.92
N GLY A 74 -0.33 -5.60 15.56
CA GLY A 74 -1.19 -6.77 15.72
C GLY A 74 -2.47 -6.53 16.53
N GLN A 75 -2.65 -5.37 17.18
CA GLN A 75 -3.94 -4.95 17.74
C GLN A 75 -4.82 -4.29 16.66
N GLN A 76 -4.30 -3.31 15.94
CA GLN A 76 -5.01 -2.63 14.85
C GLN A 76 -5.46 -3.64 13.77
N GLN A 77 -4.58 -4.56 13.37
CA GLN A 77 -4.90 -5.58 12.37
C GLN A 77 -6.07 -6.49 12.80
N ARG A 78 -6.12 -6.90 14.07
CA ARG A 78 -7.25 -7.68 14.64
C ARG A 78 -8.55 -6.87 14.67
N GLN A 79 -8.50 -5.62 15.12
CA GLN A 79 -9.67 -4.74 15.16
C GLN A 79 -10.23 -4.47 13.76
N ILE A 80 -9.35 -4.26 12.77
CA ILE A 80 -9.74 -4.07 11.37
C ILE A 80 -10.34 -5.37 10.79
N SER A 81 -9.75 -6.54 11.09
CA SER A 81 -10.32 -7.84 10.68
C SER A 81 -11.74 -8.03 11.23
N GLN A 82 -11.97 -7.66 12.50
CA GLN A 82 -13.30 -7.70 13.13
C GLN A 82 -14.29 -6.72 12.48
N ILE A 83 -13.86 -5.52 12.11
CA ILE A 83 -14.70 -4.56 11.36
C ILE A 83 -15.05 -5.14 9.98
N LEU A 84 -14.07 -5.67 9.24
CA LEU A 84 -14.25 -6.20 7.89
C LEU A 84 -15.19 -7.42 7.87
N ALA A 85 -15.05 -8.33 8.83
CA ALA A 85 -15.94 -9.49 8.98
C ALA A 85 -17.42 -9.06 9.12
N ASN A 86 -17.69 -8.04 9.93
CA ASN A 86 -19.05 -7.54 10.20
C ASN A 86 -19.57 -6.54 9.16
N THR A 87 -18.71 -5.92 8.35
CA THR A 87 -19.09 -4.97 7.29
C THR A 87 -19.85 -5.71 6.16
N PRO A 88 -20.99 -5.21 5.63
CA PRO A 88 -21.65 -5.82 4.47
C PRO A 88 -20.79 -5.84 3.20
N GLU A 89 -20.90 -6.90 2.40
CA GLU A 89 -20.09 -7.12 1.18
C GLU A 89 -20.12 -5.94 0.20
N GLN A 90 -21.31 -5.38 -0.05
CA GLN A 90 -21.47 -4.21 -0.91
C GLN A 90 -20.68 -2.99 -0.40
N GLN A 91 -20.64 -2.78 0.91
CA GLN A 91 -19.86 -1.67 1.48
C GLN A 91 -18.36 -1.92 1.27
N VAL A 92 -17.85 -3.14 1.46
CA VAL A 92 -16.46 -3.50 1.14
C VAL A 92 -16.15 -3.24 -0.34
N SER A 93 -17.07 -3.56 -1.25
CA SER A 93 -16.92 -3.24 -2.67
C SER A 93 -16.82 -1.74 -2.94
N ASP A 94 -17.60 -0.91 -2.24
CA ASP A 94 -17.57 0.55 -2.41
C ASP A 94 -16.35 1.18 -1.75
N TYR A 95 -15.80 0.55 -0.70
CA TYR A 95 -14.53 0.93 -0.08
C TYR A 95 -13.33 0.61 -0.96
N LEU A 96 -13.27 -0.56 -1.60
CA LEU A 96 -12.23 -0.88 -2.60
C LEU A 96 -12.25 0.09 -3.78
N LYS A 97 -13.43 0.40 -4.33
CA LYS A 97 -13.60 1.40 -5.41
C LYS A 97 -13.16 2.81 -4.99
N LYS A 98 -13.39 3.20 -3.73
CA LYS A 98 -12.93 4.50 -3.19
C LYS A 98 -11.42 4.54 -3.00
N ALA A 99 -10.79 3.44 -2.60
CA ALA A 99 -9.34 3.35 -2.43
C ALA A 99 -8.59 3.27 -3.78
N PHE A 100 -9.15 2.55 -4.76
CA PHE A 100 -8.51 2.27 -6.05
C PHE A 100 -9.45 2.58 -7.23
N PRO A 101 -9.75 3.88 -7.49
CA PRO A 101 -10.82 4.29 -8.41
C PRO A 101 -10.52 4.12 -9.91
N ARG A 102 -9.36 3.56 -10.28
CA ARG A 102 -8.97 3.29 -11.68
C ARG A 102 -8.80 1.78 -11.95
N GLN A 103 -9.14 0.93 -10.99
CA GLN A 103 -8.89 -0.50 -11.00
C GLN A 103 -10.20 -1.28 -10.89
N ASP A 104 -10.20 -2.51 -11.40
CA ASP A 104 -11.42 -3.30 -11.58
C ASP A 104 -11.45 -4.49 -10.63
N PHE A 105 -12.50 -4.53 -9.83
CA PHE A 105 -12.79 -5.57 -8.85
C PHE A 105 -13.96 -6.47 -9.33
N SER A 106 -14.32 -6.43 -10.61
CA SER A 106 -15.39 -7.25 -11.20
C SER A 106 -15.09 -8.75 -11.11
N MET A 107 -13.84 -9.15 -11.38
CA MET A 107 -13.38 -10.54 -11.36
C MET A 107 -13.25 -11.13 -9.95
N ILE A 108 -13.10 -10.27 -8.93
CA ILE A 108 -13.04 -10.66 -7.52
C ILE A 108 -14.46 -10.91 -7.03
N ARG A 109 -14.80 -12.17 -6.76
CA ARG A 109 -16.14 -12.63 -6.36
C ARG A 109 -16.42 -12.33 -4.89
N ASP A 110 -15.41 -12.53 -4.04
CA ASP A 110 -15.47 -12.28 -2.60
C ASP A 110 -14.48 -11.16 -2.23
N LYS A 111 -15.00 -9.95 -2.07
CA LYS A 111 -14.21 -8.75 -1.82
C LYS A 111 -13.88 -8.59 -0.34
N LYS A 112 -14.65 -9.19 0.58
CA LYS A 112 -14.24 -9.40 1.97
C LYS A 112 -12.98 -10.23 2.07
N VAL A 113 -12.94 -11.40 1.43
CA VAL A 113 -11.79 -12.29 1.51
C VAL A 113 -10.58 -11.64 0.84
N PHE A 114 -10.73 -10.98 -0.30
CA PHE A 114 -9.65 -10.18 -0.90
C PHE A 114 -9.14 -9.08 0.06
N ALA A 115 -10.02 -8.31 0.68
CA ALA A 115 -9.63 -7.24 1.62
C ALA A 115 -8.98 -7.80 2.90
N GLN A 116 -9.40 -8.98 3.36
CA GLN A 116 -8.82 -9.68 4.51
C GLN A 116 -7.43 -10.22 4.17
N ARG A 117 -7.25 -10.79 2.97
CA ARG A 117 -5.92 -11.20 2.46
C ARG A 117 -5.00 -10.01 2.26
N ALA A 118 -5.49 -8.88 1.75
CA ALA A 118 -4.70 -7.66 1.67
C ALA A 118 -4.28 -7.16 3.07
N LEU A 119 -5.17 -7.23 4.06
CA LEU A 119 -4.86 -6.88 5.45
C LEU A 119 -3.84 -7.83 6.11
N GLU A 120 -3.86 -9.11 5.75
CA GLU A 120 -2.89 -10.13 6.17
C GLU A 120 -1.52 -9.90 5.50
N GLU A 121 -1.50 -9.71 4.18
CA GLU A 121 -0.28 -9.50 3.41
C GLU A 121 0.41 -8.16 3.69
N LEU A 122 -0.32 -7.13 4.15
CA LEU A 122 0.20 -5.76 4.38
C LEU A 122 1.52 -5.71 5.18
N GLY A 123 1.66 -6.58 6.18
CA GLY A 123 2.87 -6.75 6.99
C GLY A 123 3.52 -8.13 6.88
N SER A 124 3.13 -8.92 5.88
CA SER A 124 3.78 -10.20 5.58
C SER A 124 5.22 -9.97 5.13
N GLN A 125 6.12 -10.84 5.56
CA GLN A 125 7.46 -10.93 4.97
C GLN A 125 7.41 -11.86 3.75
N ASN A 126 8.46 -11.81 2.93
CA ASN A 126 8.66 -12.84 1.92
C ASN A 126 9.11 -14.15 2.58
N ASP A 127 8.83 -15.24 1.88
CA ASP A 127 8.99 -16.62 2.33
C ASP A 127 9.80 -17.42 1.29
N ASP A 128 10.21 -18.65 1.64
CA ASP A 128 10.94 -19.54 0.73
C ASP A 128 10.01 -20.25 -0.30
N GLN A 129 8.80 -19.75 -0.54
CA GLN A 129 7.87 -20.39 -1.48
C GLN A 129 8.38 -20.24 -2.92
N VAL A 130 8.52 -21.39 -3.60
CA VAL A 130 8.72 -21.44 -5.05
C VAL A 130 7.41 -21.04 -5.74
N LEU A 131 7.37 -19.81 -6.23
CA LEU A 131 6.22 -19.25 -6.93
C LEU A 131 6.26 -19.56 -8.44
N ALA A 132 5.12 -19.40 -9.11
CA ALA A 132 4.95 -19.85 -10.49
C ALA A 132 5.46 -18.85 -11.54
N GLY A 133 5.45 -17.55 -11.25
CA GLY A 133 6.03 -16.49 -12.06
C GLY A 133 7.47 -16.15 -11.66
N ARG A 134 7.98 -15.03 -12.18
CA ARG A 134 9.34 -14.54 -11.94
C ARG A 134 9.32 -13.08 -11.50
N LEU A 135 10.21 -12.69 -10.58
CA LEU A 135 10.52 -11.29 -10.27
C LEU A 135 12.05 -11.10 -10.31
N VAL A 136 12.52 -10.01 -10.92
CA VAL A 136 13.93 -9.56 -10.88
C VAL A 136 13.99 -8.06 -10.61
N LEU A 137 15.06 -7.64 -9.96
CA LEU A 137 15.24 -6.26 -9.50
C LEU A 137 16.34 -5.55 -10.32
N ALA A 138 16.14 -4.28 -10.65
CA ALA A 138 17.06 -3.50 -11.48
C ALA A 138 17.11 -2.02 -11.07
N LEU A 139 18.16 -1.32 -11.47
CA LEU A 139 18.29 0.13 -11.42
C LEU A 139 17.78 0.81 -12.72
N THR A 140 17.33 0.03 -13.71
CA THR A 140 16.88 0.51 -15.02
C THR A 140 15.50 -0.04 -15.42
N PRO A 141 14.77 0.65 -16.32
CA PRO A 141 13.49 0.17 -16.87
C PRO A 141 13.63 -0.94 -17.93
N VAL A 142 14.82 -1.53 -18.12
CA VAL A 142 15.03 -2.69 -18.99
C VAL A 142 15.13 -3.94 -18.13
N MET A 143 14.37 -4.98 -18.44
CA MET A 143 14.36 -6.21 -17.65
C MET A 143 15.70 -6.98 -17.77
N PRO A 144 16.43 -7.20 -16.66
CA PRO A 144 17.71 -7.90 -16.69
C PRO A 144 17.54 -9.43 -16.68
N GLN A 145 18.62 -10.15 -17.01
CA GLN A 145 18.65 -11.62 -17.01
C GLN A 145 18.73 -12.24 -15.61
N SER A 146 19.02 -11.44 -14.58
CA SER A 146 18.98 -11.77 -13.15
C SER A 146 18.78 -10.47 -12.37
N SER A 147 18.43 -10.53 -11.08
CA SER A 147 18.46 -9.31 -10.26
C SER A 147 19.86 -8.68 -10.24
N GLU A 148 19.91 -7.36 -10.30
CA GLU A 148 21.12 -6.56 -10.11
C GLU A 148 21.51 -6.48 -8.63
N ASP A 149 22.76 -6.11 -8.34
CA ASP A 149 23.24 -5.93 -6.97
C ASP A 149 22.80 -4.58 -6.40
N LEU A 150 21.86 -4.63 -5.45
CA LEU A 150 21.27 -3.45 -4.80
C LEU A 150 21.93 -3.10 -3.46
N ARG A 151 23.11 -3.66 -3.13
CA ARG A 151 23.81 -3.36 -1.86
C ARG A 151 24.23 -1.91 -1.72
N GLN A 152 24.43 -1.18 -2.83
CA GLN A 152 24.71 0.26 -2.84
C GLN A 152 23.74 0.95 -3.80
N VAL A 153 22.98 1.94 -3.32
CA VAL A 153 22.09 2.77 -4.16
C VAL A 153 22.19 4.24 -3.79
N HIS A 154 21.92 5.17 -4.72
CA HIS A 154 21.79 6.59 -4.35
C HIS A 154 20.48 6.85 -3.59
N HIS A 155 20.48 7.87 -2.73
CA HIS A 155 19.40 8.24 -1.83
C HIS A 155 18.03 8.33 -2.52
N PHE A 156 17.98 8.89 -3.73
CA PHE A 156 16.76 8.99 -4.54
C PHE A 156 16.84 8.19 -5.87
N GLN A 157 17.60 7.09 -5.89
CA GLN A 157 17.64 6.16 -7.01
C GLN A 157 16.26 5.52 -7.25
N ASN A 158 15.87 5.32 -8.51
CA ASN A 158 14.72 4.47 -8.82
C ASN A 158 15.16 3.00 -8.80
N ILE A 159 14.45 2.15 -8.05
CA ILE A 159 14.60 0.70 -8.13
C ILE A 159 13.35 0.16 -8.85
N PHE A 160 13.57 -0.74 -9.82
CA PHE A 160 12.57 -1.35 -10.67
C PHE A 160 12.39 -2.82 -10.29
N ALA A 161 11.17 -3.21 -9.93
CA ALA A 161 10.75 -4.60 -9.81
C ALA A 161 10.10 -5.02 -11.13
N HIS A 162 10.85 -5.77 -11.94
CA HIS A 162 10.37 -6.40 -13.18
C HIS A 162 9.78 -7.77 -12.85
N PHE A 163 8.63 -8.10 -13.42
CA PHE A 163 7.97 -9.38 -13.17
C PHE A 163 7.32 -9.96 -14.44
N ASP A 164 7.24 -11.28 -14.46
CA ASP A 164 6.68 -12.08 -15.55
C ASP A 164 5.77 -13.17 -14.95
N THR A 165 4.53 -13.25 -15.44
CA THR A 165 3.53 -14.25 -15.00
C THR A 165 3.73 -15.61 -15.68
N LEU A 166 4.64 -15.67 -16.69
CA LEU A 166 4.95 -16.82 -17.54
C LEU A 166 3.71 -17.42 -18.23
N GLY A 167 2.64 -16.63 -18.41
CA GLY A 167 1.35 -17.06 -18.95
C GLY A 167 0.59 -18.08 -18.08
N LYS A 168 1.04 -18.35 -16.84
CA LYS A 168 0.48 -19.40 -15.97
C LYS A 168 -0.75 -18.96 -15.20
N PHE A 169 -0.88 -17.66 -14.98
CA PHE A 169 -2.08 -17.05 -14.42
C PHE A 169 -2.95 -16.54 -15.59
N PRO A 170 -4.27 -16.75 -15.57
CA PRO A 170 -5.14 -16.11 -16.55
C PRO A 170 -4.91 -14.61 -16.42
N ALA A 171 -4.61 -13.94 -17.53
CA ALA A 171 -4.11 -12.58 -17.51
C ALA A 171 -5.23 -11.58 -17.16
N ASP A 172 -5.55 -11.51 -15.87
CA ASP A 172 -6.09 -10.31 -15.26
C ASP A 172 -5.24 -9.13 -15.74
N GLN A 173 -5.87 -8.11 -16.30
CA GLN A 173 -5.17 -6.93 -16.80
C GLN A 173 -4.59 -6.08 -15.66
N GLN A 174 -4.53 -6.65 -14.44
CA GLN A 174 -4.19 -6.01 -13.17
C GLN A 174 -3.55 -7.05 -12.24
N VAL A 175 -2.44 -6.72 -11.60
CA VAL A 175 -1.85 -7.47 -10.47
C VAL A 175 -1.89 -6.61 -9.22
N PHE A 176 -1.89 -7.22 -8.03
CA PHE A 176 -1.61 -6.50 -6.80
C PHE A 176 -0.11 -6.52 -6.49
N ILE A 177 0.45 -5.45 -5.91
CA ILE A 177 1.87 -5.39 -5.56
C ILE A 177 2.06 -4.87 -4.14
N ARG A 178 2.84 -5.63 -3.34
CA ARG A 178 3.46 -5.20 -2.09
C ARG A 178 4.94 -4.93 -2.29
N TRP A 179 5.44 -3.84 -1.71
CA TRP A 179 6.85 -3.55 -1.53
C TRP A 179 7.03 -2.92 -0.14
N LEU A 180 7.85 -3.52 0.72
CA LEU A 180 8.13 -2.99 2.06
C LEU A 180 9.62 -3.03 2.43
N ASN A 181 9.98 -2.20 3.41
CA ASN A 181 11.18 -2.32 4.21
C ASN A 181 10.89 -3.30 5.35
N ARG A 182 11.56 -4.45 5.35
CA ARG A 182 11.35 -5.55 6.30
C ARG A 182 11.80 -5.20 7.71
N ASP A 183 12.79 -4.32 7.83
CA ASP A 183 13.44 -4.00 9.11
C ASP A 183 12.71 -2.87 9.86
N THR A 184 12.07 -1.94 9.13
CA THR A 184 11.31 -0.81 9.72
C THR A 184 9.79 -0.98 9.66
N GLY A 185 9.29 -1.89 8.82
CA GLY A 185 7.86 -1.99 8.51
C GLY A 185 7.33 -0.86 7.63
N GLU A 186 8.19 -0.04 7.00
CA GLU A 186 7.77 0.98 6.03
C GLU A 186 7.21 0.32 4.75
N ILE A 187 6.04 0.79 4.30
CA ILE A 187 5.33 0.29 3.13
C ILE A 187 5.56 1.26 1.97
N LEU A 188 6.33 0.82 0.97
CA LEU A 188 6.68 1.60 -0.21
C LEU A 188 5.65 1.48 -1.34
N VAL A 189 5.03 0.31 -1.47
CA VAL A 189 3.96 0.03 -2.45
C VAL A 189 2.97 -0.95 -1.82
N PHE A 190 1.68 -0.67 -1.98
CA PHE A 190 0.58 -1.56 -1.62
C PHE A 190 -0.67 -1.25 -2.45
N THR A 191 -0.67 -1.60 -3.74
CA THR A 191 -1.72 -1.15 -4.69
C THR A 191 -1.86 -2.08 -5.90
N PRO A 192 -3.08 -2.20 -6.48
CA PRO A 192 -3.28 -2.84 -7.76
C PRO A 192 -2.73 -2.00 -8.93
N ARG A 193 -2.07 -2.66 -9.89
CA ARG A 193 -1.45 -2.06 -11.07
C ARG A 193 -1.89 -2.79 -12.32
N ASN A 194 -2.26 -2.04 -13.36
CA ASN A 194 -2.57 -2.63 -14.66
C ASN A 194 -1.30 -3.24 -15.30
N ILE A 195 -1.44 -4.35 -16.01
CA ILE A 195 -0.38 -5.04 -16.73
C ILE A 195 -0.73 -5.22 -18.22
N SER A 196 0.31 -5.28 -19.07
CA SER A 196 0.17 -5.60 -20.49
C SER A 196 0.36 -7.10 -20.69
N GLN A 197 -0.65 -7.76 -21.25
CA GLN A 197 -0.66 -9.21 -21.51
C GLN A 197 0.38 -9.59 -22.58
N ASP A 198 0.54 -8.73 -23.60
CA ASP A 198 1.44 -8.93 -24.74
C ASP A 198 2.90 -8.54 -24.46
N SER A 199 3.20 -8.07 -23.24
CA SER A 199 4.54 -7.66 -22.82
C SER A 199 5.18 -8.68 -21.88
N SER A 200 6.34 -9.22 -22.27
CA SER A 200 7.25 -9.94 -21.37
C SER A 200 7.98 -9.00 -20.38
N GLN A 201 7.71 -7.70 -20.44
CA GLN A 201 8.24 -6.69 -19.53
C GLN A 201 7.07 -5.95 -18.87
N ASN A 202 6.66 -6.43 -17.70
CA ASN A 202 5.83 -5.67 -16.77
C ASN A 202 6.70 -5.28 -15.58
N TRP A 203 6.66 -4.01 -15.17
CA TRP A 203 7.47 -3.52 -14.05
C TRP A 203 6.77 -2.44 -13.25
N ILE A 204 7.24 -2.25 -12.02
CA ILE A 204 6.96 -1.08 -11.20
C ILE A 204 8.28 -0.49 -10.68
N SER A 205 8.41 0.83 -10.74
CA SER A 205 9.48 1.54 -10.07
C SER A 205 8.99 2.18 -8.77
N THR A 206 9.89 2.29 -7.79
CA THR A 206 9.65 3.13 -6.62
C THR A 206 10.93 3.86 -6.17
N VAL A 207 10.72 4.92 -5.40
CA VAL A 207 11.72 5.63 -4.60
C VAL A 207 10.99 6.14 -3.35
N PRO A 208 11.47 5.87 -2.12
CA PRO A 208 10.78 6.32 -0.92
C PRO A 208 10.79 7.86 -0.83
N THR A 209 9.74 8.45 -0.24
CA THR A 209 9.63 9.92 -0.10
C THR A 209 10.80 10.53 0.69
N ASN A 210 11.32 9.79 1.66
CA ASN A 210 12.47 10.18 2.48
C ASN A 210 13.80 9.62 1.96
N GLY A 211 13.80 9.03 0.75
CA GLY A 211 14.93 8.31 0.18
C GLY A 211 15.12 6.89 0.74
N TRP A 212 16.01 6.12 0.11
CA TRP A 212 16.36 4.77 0.54
C TRP A 212 17.05 4.77 1.91
N GLN A 213 16.85 3.68 2.65
CA GLN A 213 17.50 3.43 3.93
C GLN A 213 18.33 2.16 3.83
N LYS A 214 19.25 1.95 4.78
CA LYS A 214 19.93 0.67 4.93
C LYS A 214 18.96 -0.35 5.52
N GLY A 215 18.95 -1.57 5.00
CA GLY A 215 18.07 -2.64 5.49
C GLY A 215 17.64 -3.63 4.41
N ASN A 216 16.80 -4.57 4.82
CA ASN A 216 16.21 -5.61 3.98
C ASN A 216 14.87 -5.14 3.42
N TYR A 217 14.59 -5.48 2.15
CA TYR A 217 13.39 -5.07 1.43
C TYR A 217 12.75 -6.26 0.72
N ASP A 218 11.43 -6.37 0.83
CA ASP A 218 10.63 -7.47 0.30
C ASP A 218 9.63 -6.94 -0.75
N VAL A 219 9.67 -7.51 -1.95
CA VAL A 219 8.68 -7.29 -3.02
C VAL A 219 7.89 -8.58 -3.26
N LYS A 220 6.57 -8.51 -3.31
CA LYS A 220 5.67 -9.64 -3.64
C LYS A 220 4.55 -9.15 -4.56
N VAL A 221 4.32 -9.88 -5.65
CA VAL A 221 3.31 -9.60 -6.69
C VAL A 221 2.26 -10.71 -6.65
N TYR A 222 0.99 -10.34 -6.74
CA TYR A 222 -0.15 -11.24 -6.54
C TYR A 222 -1.19 -11.11 -7.65
N GLN A 223 -1.95 -12.17 -7.87
CA GLN A 223 -3.11 -12.19 -8.76
C GLN A 223 -4.28 -11.41 -8.15
N MET A 224 -5.00 -10.63 -8.97
CA MET A 224 -6.23 -9.92 -8.59
C MET A 224 -7.41 -10.88 -8.47
N SER A 225 -7.36 -11.68 -7.41
CA SER A 225 -8.24 -12.81 -7.12
C SER A 225 -8.67 -12.79 -5.65
N ASP A 226 -9.78 -13.44 -5.31
CA ASP A 226 -10.33 -13.51 -3.95
C ASP A 226 -9.29 -13.89 -2.88
N GLN A 227 -8.35 -14.78 -3.21
CA GLN A 227 -7.32 -15.26 -2.28
C GLN A 227 -6.02 -14.45 -2.31
N LEU A 228 -5.90 -13.43 -3.15
CA LEU A 228 -4.66 -12.65 -3.36
C LEU A 228 -3.45 -13.56 -3.64
N THR A 229 -3.61 -14.53 -4.54
CA THR A 229 -2.63 -15.61 -4.77
C THR A 229 -1.26 -15.05 -5.20
N PRO A 230 -0.14 -15.38 -4.53
CA PRO A 230 1.18 -14.87 -4.92
C PRO A 230 1.65 -15.46 -6.27
N ILE A 231 2.10 -14.56 -7.15
CA ILE A 231 2.60 -14.86 -8.50
C ILE A 231 4.13 -14.96 -8.49
N ALA A 232 4.80 -13.98 -7.88
CA ALA A 232 6.26 -13.87 -7.85
C ALA A 232 6.72 -12.99 -6.67
N GLN A 233 7.94 -13.22 -6.19
CA GLN A 233 8.55 -12.44 -5.10
C GLN A 233 10.06 -12.32 -5.30
N ALA A 234 10.65 -11.26 -4.75
CA ALA A 234 12.09 -11.19 -4.51
C ALA A 234 12.38 -10.31 -3.29
N SER A 235 13.51 -10.58 -2.65
CA SER A 235 14.01 -9.81 -1.51
C SER A 235 15.43 -9.34 -1.78
N TYR A 236 15.80 -8.18 -1.25
CA TYR A 236 17.13 -7.58 -1.42
C TYR A 236 17.57 -6.83 -0.16
N HIS A 237 18.86 -6.49 -0.11
CA HIS A 237 19.47 -5.80 1.02
C HIS A 237 20.25 -4.57 0.53
N ILE A 238 19.92 -3.40 1.07
CA ILE A 238 20.71 -2.17 0.89
C ILE A 238 21.68 -2.08 2.08
N ALA A 239 22.97 -2.26 1.82
CA ALA A 239 24.03 -2.11 2.81
C ALA A 239 24.49 -0.64 2.93
N GLU A 240 24.34 0.14 1.86
CA GLU A 240 24.80 1.52 1.78
C GLU A 240 23.89 2.39 0.91
N VAL A 241 23.67 3.62 1.37
CA VAL A 241 22.94 4.65 0.65
C VAL A 241 23.94 5.77 0.35
N LEU A 242 24.16 6.01 -0.93
CA LEU A 242 25.04 7.05 -1.45
C LEU A 242 24.27 8.37 -1.56
N ASN A 243 24.95 9.50 -1.34
CA ASN A 243 24.36 10.82 -1.57
C ASN A 243 24.41 11.23 -3.06
#